data_AF-A0A849GYL5-F1
#
_entry.id   AF-A0A849GYL5-F1
#
_cell.length_a   1.000
_cell.length_b   1.000
_cell.length_c   1.000
_cell.angle_alpha   90.00
_cell.angle_beta   90.00
_cell.angle_gamma   90.00
#
_symmetry.space_group_name_H-M   'P 1'
#
loop_
_entity.id
_entity.type
_entity.pdbx_description
1 polymer ?
#
loop_
_entity_poly.entity_id
_entity_poly.type
_entity_poly.pdbx_seq_one_letter_code
_entity_poly.pdbx_strand_id
1 'polypeptide(L)'
;VLVSCVAIGPALHLFVVAAGTAGIEPGATEMGGMLRRLTVALSPFTALGQPYHDPGVLRVAALQLVVMAMIWGIARARFGVAIRDGTAIALWGLLAVSLVVPANFAGVALTDIRFPALVVCLLMAFSDVRLSRAGAVVVTVVVVAAALGRTVWLESRWAQHDGEVRELLAAGAVLTPDDRMLVARTGLGWDVLLHSHSAAHLAREVGLFIPDIFSGGNALTATGAYAARDAFQPYPLEVARLIAEAEAPRRDGQDVMRWQERYWADWPAFYTHVLVLGAPGRPVPDIPELGEVVAIGSFFAIYETGSVAN
;
A
#
# COMPACT_ATOMS: atom_id res chain seq x y z
N VAL A 1 -13.61 20.93 -17.75
CA VAL A 1 -14.54 20.42 -16.72
C VAL A 1 -13.96 19.20 -16.00
N LEU A 2 -13.64 18.08 -16.68
CA LEU A 2 -13.07 16.88 -16.03
C LEU A 2 -11.71 17.10 -15.33
N VAL A 3 -10.79 17.87 -15.94
CA VAL A 3 -9.49 18.24 -15.33
C VAL A 3 -9.67 19.07 -14.04
N SER A 4 -10.71 19.91 -14.00
CA SER A 4 -11.04 20.75 -12.85
C SER A 4 -11.56 19.89 -11.68
N CYS A 5 -12.36 18.85 -11.96
CA CYS A 5 -12.90 17.97 -10.91
C CYS A 5 -11.82 17.09 -10.24
N VAL A 6 -10.81 16.64 -10.99
CA VAL A 6 -9.71 15.82 -10.43
C VAL A 6 -8.75 16.67 -9.58
N ALA A 7 -8.56 17.94 -9.91
CA ALA A 7 -7.72 18.86 -9.14
C ALA A 7 -8.40 19.38 -7.85
N ILE A 8 -9.73 19.42 -7.80
CA ILE A 8 -10.48 19.89 -6.62
C ILE A 8 -10.24 19.00 -5.40
N GLY A 9 -10.20 17.67 -5.55
CA GLY A 9 -9.97 16.76 -4.42
C GLY A 9 -8.65 17.01 -3.69
N PRO A 10 -7.49 16.97 -4.38
CA PRO A 10 -6.19 17.31 -3.80
C PRO A 10 -6.11 18.75 -3.29
N ALA A 11 -6.70 19.73 -3.98
CA ALA A 11 -6.70 21.13 -3.55
C ALA A 11 -7.54 21.37 -2.30
N LEU A 12 -8.71 20.72 -2.19
CA LEU A 12 -9.59 20.77 -1.02
C LEU A 12 -8.91 20.09 0.18
N HIS A 13 -8.21 18.97 -0.05
CA HIS A 13 -7.43 18.31 0.99
C HIS A 13 -6.25 19.17 1.46
N LEU A 14 -5.47 19.76 0.54
CA LEU A 14 -4.42 20.74 0.86
C LEU A 14 -4.97 21.92 1.66
N PHE A 15 -6.15 22.41 1.30
CA PHE A 15 -6.83 23.47 2.04
C PHE A 15 -7.24 23.02 3.45
N VAL A 16 -7.81 21.82 3.61
CA VAL A 16 -8.21 21.27 4.92
C VAL A 16 -7.01 21.01 5.83
N VAL A 17 -5.90 20.49 5.27
CA VAL A 17 -4.64 20.29 6.01
C VAL A 17 -4.02 21.64 6.39
N ALA A 18 -3.98 22.61 5.47
CA ALA A 18 -3.45 23.95 5.74
C ALA A 18 -4.33 24.77 6.68
N ALA A 19 -5.64 24.50 6.71
CA ALA A 19 -6.60 25.17 7.59
C ALA A 19 -6.61 24.62 9.02
N GLY A 20 -5.81 23.60 9.34
CA GLY A 20 -5.51 23.13 10.70
C GLY A 20 -6.75 23.03 11.59
N THR A 21 -7.50 21.94 11.49
CA THR A 21 -8.59 21.70 12.45
C THR A 21 -7.99 21.41 13.82
N ALA A 22 -8.34 22.23 14.82
CA ALA A 22 -7.91 22.04 16.20
C ALA A 22 -8.26 20.61 16.67
N GLY A 23 -7.25 19.82 17.01
CA GLY A 23 -7.40 18.46 17.54
C GLY A 23 -7.03 17.32 16.59
N ILE A 24 -6.69 17.60 15.33
CA ILE A 24 -6.09 16.61 14.40
C ILE A 24 -4.74 17.17 13.94
N GLU A 25 -3.65 16.68 14.53
CA GLU A 25 -2.33 16.93 13.93
C GLU A 25 -2.22 16.05 12.68
N PRO A 26 -2.11 16.63 11.47
CA PRO A 26 -1.91 15.83 10.27
C PRO A 26 -0.61 15.05 10.42
N GLY A 27 -0.69 13.71 10.40
CA GLY A 27 0.50 12.86 10.32
C GLY A 27 1.43 13.36 9.22
N ALA A 28 2.74 13.31 9.44
CA ALA A 28 3.76 14.02 8.68
C ALA A 28 3.53 13.96 7.15
N THR A 29 2.92 14.99 6.56
CA THR A 29 2.72 15.07 5.11
C THR A 29 4.05 15.38 4.44
N GLU A 30 4.81 14.34 4.10
CA GLU A 30 6.06 14.51 3.36
C GLU A 30 5.75 14.77 1.89
N MET A 31 6.23 15.91 1.39
CA MET A 31 6.17 16.22 -0.04
C MET A 31 7.19 15.41 -0.87
N GLY A 32 8.17 14.76 -0.21
CA GLY A 32 9.25 14.03 -0.86
C GLY A 32 10.21 14.91 -1.69
N GLY A 33 11.42 14.40 -1.93
CA GLY A 33 12.39 15.05 -2.81
C GLY A 33 12.06 14.91 -4.30
N MET A 34 12.73 15.70 -5.16
CA MET A 34 12.51 15.70 -6.62
C MET A 34 12.65 14.29 -7.24
N LEU A 35 13.60 13.48 -6.77
CA LEU A 35 13.78 12.11 -7.25
C LEU A 35 12.53 11.24 -7.00
N ARG A 36 11.94 11.32 -5.81
CA ARG A 36 10.70 10.59 -5.46
C ARG A 36 9.54 11.03 -6.36
N ARG A 37 9.44 12.33 -6.66
CA ARG A 37 8.40 12.88 -7.57
C ARG A 37 8.58 12.43 -9.01
N LEU A 38 9.82 12.39 -9.51
CA LEU A 38 10.14 11.85 -10.83
C LEU A 38 9.81 10.35 -10.91
N THR A 39 10.13 9.57 -9.88
CA THR A 39 9.78 8.15 -9.83
C THR A 39 8.27 7.94 -9.79
N VAL A 40 7.51 8.77 -9.06
CA VAL A 40 6.03 8.73 -9.09
C VAL A 40 5.49 9.06 -10.48
N ALA A 41 6.05 10.07 -11.17
CA ALA A 41 5.67 10.38 -12.55
C ALA A 41 6.01 9.24 -13.53
N LEU A 42 7.05 8.45 -13.24
CA LEU A 42 7.48 7.28 -14.00
C LEU A 42 6.85 5.96 -13.53
N SER A 43 6.08 5.97 -12.44
CA SER A 43 5.40 4.80 -11.89
C SER A 43 4.49 4.03 -12.86
N PRO A 44 3.88 4.68 -13.90
CA PRO A 44 3.24 3.96 -14.99
C PRO A 44 4.10 2.89 -15.66
N PHE A 45 5.41 3.09 -15.59
CA PHE A 45 6.44 2.38 -16.33
C PHE A 45 7.39 1.63 -15.39
N THR A 46 7.06 1.47 -14.12
CA THR A 46 7.92 0.76 -13.17
C THR A 46 7.19 -0.40 -12.51
N ALA A 47 7.93 -1.44 -12.14
CA ALA A 47 7.36 -2.64 -11.53
C ALA A 47 6.54 -2.29 -10.27
N LEU A 48 5.35 -2.89 -10.20
CA LEU A 48 4.37 -2.76 -9.13
C LEU A 48 5.05 -3.06 -7.78
N GLY A 49 5.23 -2.03 -6.95
CA GLY A 49 5.67 -2.15 -5.57
C GLY A 49 7.10 -2.60 -5.31
N GLN A 50 8.03 -2.38 -6.26
CA GLN A 50 9.46 -2.40 -5.92
C GLN A 50 9.82 -1.16 -5.10
N PRO A 51 10.72 -1.27 -4.10
CA PRO A 51 11.19 -0.10 -3.35
C PRO A 51 11.77 0.95 -4.31
N TYR A 52 11.29 2.19 -4.17
CA TYR A 52 11.50 3.35 -5.05
C TYR A 52 12.97 3.78 -5.27
N HIS A 53 13.94 3.02 -4.74
CA HIS A 53 15.37 3.34 -4.72
C HIS A 53 16.23 2.38 -5.56
N ASP A 54 15.66 1.38 -6.24
CA ASP A 54 16.43 0.47 -7.10
C ASP A 54 16.71 1.10 -8.49
N PRO A 55 17.98 1.27 -8.91
CA PRO A 55 18.33 1.72 -10.27
C PRO A 55 17.71 0.90 -11.40
N GLY A 56 17.35 -0.37 -11.16
CA GLY A 56 16.64 -1.23 -12.09
C GLY A 56 15.26 -0.70 -12.49
N VAL A 57 14.59 0.03 -11.59
CA VAL A 57 13.28 0.67 -11.80
C VAL A 57 13.35 1.66 -12.97
N LEU A 58 14.38 2.51 -13.02
CA LEU A 58 14.56 3.49 -14.10
C LEU A 58 14.84 2.82 -15.45
N ARG A 59 15.51 1.66 -15.47
CA ARG A 59 15.77 0.90 -16.71
C ARG A 59 14.49 0.28 -17.26
N VAL A 60 13.64 -0.29 -16.39
CA VAL A 60 12.32 -0.82 -16.77
C VAL A 60 11.43 0.30 -17.31
N ALA A 61 11.45 1.47 -16.66
CA ALA A 61 10.73 2.66 -17.13
C ALA A 61 11.17 3.13 -18.50
N ALA A 62 12.48 3.26 -18.71
CA ALA A 62 13.04 3.63 -20.01
C ALA A 62 12.63 2.62 -21.10
N LEU A 63 12.70 1.32 -20.81
CA LEU A 63 12.30 0.27 -21.76
C LEU A 63 10.81 0.34 -22.10
N GLN A 64 9.92 0.52 -21.11
CA GLN A 64 8.49 0.65 -21.36
C GLN A 64 8.16 1.91 -22.16
N LEU A 65 8.82 3.04 -21.90
CA LEU A 65 8.68 4.25 -22.70
C LEU A 65 9.10 4.02 -24.16
N VAL A 66 10.20 3.29 -24.39
CA VAL A 66 10.64 2.92 -25.74
C VAL A 66 9.61 2.02 -26.44
N VAL A 67 9.11 0.99 -25.75
CA VAL A 67 8.08 0.09 -26.30
C VAL A 67 6.80 0.85 -26.63
N MET A 68 6.35 1.75 -25.75
CA MET A 68 5.18 2.59 -26.01
C MET A 68 5.40 3.55 -27.18
N ALA A 69 6.58 4.19 -27.28
CA ALA A 69 6.92 5.03 -28.41
C ALA A 69 6.94 4.25 -29.73
N MET A 70 7.43 2.99 -29.71
CA MET A 70 7.38 2.09 -30.86
C MET A 70 5.95 1.71 -31.25
N ILE A 71 5.13 1.25 -30.29
CA ILE A 71 3.72 0.89 -30.53
C ILE A 71 2.98 2.10 -31.09
N TRP A 72 3.20 3.28 -30.50
CA TRP A 72 2.63 4.53 -30.96
C TRP A 72 3.07 4.90 -32.38
N GLY A 73 4.37 4.79 -32.66
CA GLY A 73 4.94 5.03 -33.99
C GLY A 73 4.35 4.10 -35.05
N ILE A 74 4.23 2.81 -34.74
CA ILE A 74 3.57 1.82 -35.61
C ILE A 74 2.09 2.17 -35.79
N ALA A 75 1.39 2.52 -34.70
CA ALA A 75 -0.03 2.85 -34.75
C ALA A 75 -0.30 4.09 -35.62
N ARG A 76 0.53 5.13 -35.48
CA ARG A 76 0.49 6.32 -36.32
C ARG A 76 0.79 5.98 -37.79
N ALA A 77 1.83 5.19 -38.04
CA ALA A 77 2.26 4.86 -39.41
C ALA A 77 1.29 3.93 -40.16
N ARG A 78 0.66 2.98 -39.46
CA ARG A 78 -0.19 1.93 -40.08
C ARG A 78 -1.68 2.22 -40.02
N PHE A 79 -2.14 2.88 -38.96
CA PHE A 79 -3.57 3.10 -38.71
C PHE A 79 -3.96 4.58 -38.71
N GLY A 80 -3.01 5.49 -39.00
CA GLY A 80 -3.28 6.92 -39.07
C GLY A 80 -3.71 7.52 -37.72
N VAL A 81 -3.33 6.90 -36.60
CA VAL A 81 -3.68 7.39 -35.27
C VAL A 81 -3.06 8.78 -35.08
N ALA A 82 -3.93 9.79 -34.98
CA ALA A 82 -3.54 11.16 -34.67
C ALA A 82 -4.00 11.52 -33.27
N ILE A 83 -3.16 12.20 -32.51
CA ILE A 83 -3.55 12.82 -31.24
C ILE A 83 -4.26 14.12 -31.57
N ARG A 84 -5.48 14.32 -31.06
CA ARG A 84 -6.22 15.57 -31.24
C ARG A 84 -5.50 16.75 -30.59
N ASP A 85 -5.68 17.94 -31.16
CA ASP A 85 -5.19 19.17 -30.58
C ASP A 85 -5.73 19.35 -29.15
N GLY A 86 -4.86 19.68 -28.20
CA GLY A 86 -5.21 19.85 -26.78
C GLY A 86 -4.91 18.64 -25.88
N THR A 87 -4.62 17.46 -26.43
CA THR A 87 -4.23 16.28 -25.64
C THR A 87 -2.92 16.48 -24.88
N ALA A 88 -1.99 17.20 -25.50
CA ALA A 88 -0.74 17.58 -24.86
C ALA A 88 -1.02 18.35 -23.56
N ILE A 89 -2.01 19.26 -23.55
CA ILE A 89 -2.40 20.02 -22.36
C ILE A 89 -2.94 19.09 -21.27
N ALA A 90 -3.77 18.10 -21.63
CA ALA A 90 -4.29 17.12 -20.68
C ALA A 90 -3.18 16.23 -20.09
N LEU A 91 -2.23 15.77 -20.92
CA LEU A 91 -1.09 14.97 -20.49
C LEU A 91 -0.12 15.79 -19.61
N TRP A 92 0.19 17.03 -19.99
CA TRP A 92 0.99 17.95 -19.19
C TRP A 92 0.29 18.31 -17.87
N GLY A 93 -1.03 18.48 -17.89
CA GLY A 93 -1.83 18.69 -16.70
C GLY A 93 -1.79 17.50 -15.73
N LEU A 94 -1.90 16.28 -16.24
CA LEU A 94 -1.78 15.07 -15.43
C LEU A 94 -0.37 14.93 -14.84
N LEU A 95 0.67 15.20 -15.64
CA LEU A 95 2.06 15.22 -15.17
C LEU A 95 2.27 16.28 -14.09
N ALA A 96 1.78 17.51 -14.31
CA ALA A 96 1.87 18.59 -13.33
C ALA A 96 1.17 18.23 -12.01
N VAL A 97 -0.03 17.64 -12.08
CA VAL A 97 -0.73 17.13 -10.89
C VAL A 97 0.11 16.06 -10.19
N SER A 98 0.67 15.09 -10.92
CA SER A 98 1.50 14.02 -10.33
C SER A 98 2.77 14.55 -9.62
N LEU A 99 3.30 15.70 -10.05
CA LEU A 99 4.47 16.34 -9.44
C LEU A 99 4.15 17.19 -8.19
N VAL A 100 2.88 17.51 -7.97
CA VAL A 100 2.40 18.38 -6.88
C VAL A 100 1.64 17.60 -5.80
N VAL A 101 1.15 16.40 -6.10
CA VAL A 101 0.53 15.50 -5.11
C VAL A 101 1.55 15.12 -4.02
N PRO A 102 1.21 15.24 -2.72
CA PRO A 102 2.13 14.88 -1.64
C PRO A 102 2.55 13.41 -1.72
N ALA A 103 3.78 13.11 -1.31
CA ALA A 103 4.36 11.77 -1.48
C ALA A 103 3.62 10.70 -0.67
N ASN A 104 2.91 11.07 0.37
CA ASN A 104 2.07 10.16 1.16
C ASN A 104 0.78 9.76 0.42
N PHE A 105 0.26 10.63 -0.45
CA PHE A 105 -0.87 10.31 -1.35
C PHE A 105 -0.42 9.49 -2.56
N ALA A 106 0.85 9.63 -2.94
CA ALA A 106 1.51 8.73 -3.88
C ALA A 106 2.00 7.42 -3.22
N GLY A 107 2.03 7.38 -1.88
CA GLY A 107 2.68 6.36 -1.06
C GLY A 107 1.75 5.30 -0.47
N VAL A 108 0.43 5.42 -0.63
CA VAL A 108 -0.44 4.24 -0.50
C VAL A 108 -0.07 3.34 -1.67
N ALA A 109 0.55 2.20 -1.37
CA ALA A 109 1.01 1.24 -2.36
C ALA A 109 -0.06 1.06 -3.45
N LEU A 110 0.35 1.10 -4.73
CA LEU A 110 -0.50 0.88 -5.90
C LEU A 110 -1.38 2.06 -6.36
N THR A 111 -1.40 3.20 -5.66
CA THR A 111 -2.13 4.40 -6.16
C THR A 111 -1.47 5.01 -7.40
N ASP A 112 -0.16 4.84 -7.48
CA ASP A 112 0.71 5.19 -8.59
C ASP A 112 0.35 4.43 -9.89
N ILE A 113 -0.25 3.23 -9.78
CA ILE A 113 -0.82 2.43 -10.89
C ILE A 113 -2.11 3.05 -11.47
N ARG A 114 -2.72 4.03 -10.82
CA ARG A 114 -3.90 4.72 -11.37
C ARG A 114 -3.49 5.69 -12.48
N PHE A 115 -2.28 6.26 -12.42
CA PHE A 115 -1.77 7.18 -13.45
C PHE A 115 -1.51 6.52 -14.82
N PRO A 116 -0.89 5.32 -14.98
CA PRO A 116 -0.80 4.65 -16.28
C PRO A 116 -2.18 4.42 -16.89
N ALA A 117 -3.15 3.97 -16.09
CA ALA A 117 -4.51 3.74 -16.57
C ALA A 117 -5.16 5.04 -17.07
N LEU A 118 -5.00 6.14 -16.33
CA LEU A 118 -5.48 7.46 -16.74
C LEU A 118 -4.79 7.96 -18.01
N VAL A 119 -3.47 7.78 -18.14
CA VAL A 119 -2.72 8.13 -19.36
C VAL A 119 -3.24 7.35 -20.56
N VAL A 120 -3.44 6.03 -20.42
CA VAL A 120 -3.98 5.19 -21.50
C VAL A 120 -5.41 5.61 -21.86
N CYS A 121 -6.28 5.88 -20.88
CA CYS A 121 -7.62 6.39 -21.11
C CYS A 121 -7.62 7.75 -21.83
N LEU A 122 -6.73 8.68 -21.45
CA LEU A 122 -6.59 9.98 -22.10
C LEU A 122 -6.07 9.81 -23.53
N LEU A 123 -5.04 9.00 -23.74
CA LEU A 123 -4.53 8.72 -25.07
C LEU A 123 -5.62 8.14 -25.97
N MET A 124 -6.44 7.21 -25.48
CA MET A 124 -7.58 6.69 -26.25
C MET A 124 -8.66 7.74 -26.49
N ALA A 125 -9.07 8.49 -25.47
CA ALA A 125 -10.14 9.49 -25.55
C ALA A 125 -9.79 10.64 -26.52
N PHE A 126 -8.51 10.94 -26.66
CA PHE A 126 -8.02 12.00 -27.52
C PHE A 126 -7.34 11.51 -28.80
N SER A 127 -7.30 10.20 -29.06
CA SER A 127 -6.85 9.67 -30.34
C SER A 127 -7.99 9.72 -31.34
N ASP A 128 -7.75 10.32 -32.51
CA ASP A 128 -8.64 10.20 -33.66
C ASP A 128 -8.39 8.84 -34.34
N VAL A 129 -8.96 7.78 -33.76
CA VAL A 129 -8.86 6.43 -34.30
C VAL A 129 -9.99 6.20 -35.28
N ARG A 130 -9.67 6.21 -36.57
CA ARG A 130 -10.63 5.87 -37.63
C ARG A 130 -10.76 4.35 -37.78
N LEU A 131 -11.66 3.75 -37.02
CA LEU A 131 -11.98 2.32 -37.14
C LEU A 131 -13.11 2.09 -38.14
N SER A 132 -13.00 1.04 -38.95
CA SER A 132 -14.16 0.51 -39.68
C SER A 132 -15.21 0.00 -38.68
N ARG A 133 -16.49 -0.12 -39.09
CA ARG A 133 -17.55 -0.66 -38.20
C ARG A 133 -17.18 -2.03 -37.62
N ALA A 134 -16.60 -2.91 -38.45
CA ALA A 134 -16.13 -4.22 -38.00
C ALA A 134 -14.97 -4.09 -36.99
N GLY A 135 -14.00 -3.21 -37.26
CA GLY A 135 -12.90 -2.94 -36.33
C GLY A 135 -13.39 -2.37 -34.99
N ALA A 136 -14.36 -1.45 -35.01
CA ALA A 136 -14.96 -0.90 -33.80
C ALA A 136 -15.68 -1.97 -32.96
N VAL A 137 -16.43 -2.87 -33.62
CA VAL A 137 -17.09 -4.00 -32.93
C VAL A 137 -16.05 -4.92 -32.30
N VAL A 138 -15.01 -5.31 -33.05
CA VAL A 138 -13.95 -6.18 -32.53
C VAL A 138 -13.25 -5.54 -31.32
N VAL A 139 -12.83 -4.28 -31.44
CA VAL A 139 -12.18 -3.56 -30.34
C VAL A 139 -13.10 -3.46 -29.12
N THR A 140 -14.39 -3.14 -29.34
CA THR A 140 -15.37 -3.06 -28.24
C THR A 140 -15.53 -4.41 -27.55
N VAL A 141 -15.70 -5.50 -28.30
CA VAL A 141 -15.84 -6.85 -27.74
C VAL A 141 -14.60 -7.24 -26.93
N VAL A 142 -13.39 -6.97 -27.45
CA VAL A 142 -12.14 -7.26 -26.74
C VAL A 142 -12.03 -6.46 -25.44
N VAL A 143 -12.31 -5.15 -25.48
CA VAL A 143 -12.26 -4.30 -24.28
C VAL A 143 -13.29 -4.72 -23.24
N VAL A 144 -14.53 -4.99 -23.66
CA VAL A 144 -15.59 -5.45 -22.76
C VAL A 144 -15.26 -6.82 -22.17
N ALA A 145 -14.79 -7.77 -22.98
CA ALA A 145 -14.38 -9.09 -22.49
C ALA A 145 -13.21 -9.00 -21.51
N ALA A 146 -12.21 -8.16 -21.79
CA ALA A 146 -11.09 -7.93 -20.88
C ALA A 146 -11.55 -7.27 -19.56
N ALA A 147 -12.45 -6.28 -19.64
CA ALA A 147 -13.01 -5.61 -18.47
C ALA A 147 -13.82 -6.60 -17.61
N LEU A 148 -14.73 -7.37 -18.21
CA LEU A 148 -15.52 -8.39 -17.50
C LEU A 148 -14.63 -9.47 -16.89
N GLY A 149 -13.66 -9.99 -17.65
CA GLY A 149 -12.70 -10.97 -17.14
C GLY A 149 -11.89 -10.42 -15.96
N ARG A 150 -11.47 -9.15 -16.02
CA ARG A 150 -10.78 -8.49 -14.91
C ARG A 150 -11.69 -8.29 -13.70
N THR A 151 -12.95 -7.90 -13.90
CA THR A 151 -13.93 -7.74 -12.82
C THR A 151 -14.18 -9.06 -12.11
N VAL A 152 -14.44 -10.15 -12.85
CA VAL A 152 -14.64 -11.49 -12.27
C VAL A 152 -13.40 -11.95 -11.50
N TRP A 153 -12.20 -11.70 -12.06
CA TRP A 153 -10.96 -12.01 -11.37
C TRP A 153 -10.79 -11.19 -10.08
N LEU A 154 -11.09 -9.88 -10.10
CA LEU A 154 -11.01 -9.03 -8.91
C LEU A 154 -12.02 -9.46 -7.84
N GLU A 155 -13.26 -9.74 -8.24
CA GLU A 155 -14.32 -10.18 -7.34
C GLU A 155 -13.95 -11.49 -6.64
N SER A 156 -13.39 -12.47 -7.36
CA SER A 156 -12.93 -13.71 -6.74
C SER A 156 -11.78 -13.50 -5.75
N ARG A 157 -10.87 -12.55 -6.02
CA ARG A 157 -9.78 -12.18 -5.10
C ARG A 157 -10.28 -11.43 -3.87
N TRP A 158 -11.26 -10.54 -4.01
CA TRP A 158 -11.89 -9.87 -2.88
C TRP A 158 -12.69 -10.84 -2.03
N ALA A 159 -13.47 -11.74 -2.63
CA ALA A 159 -14.20 -12.75 -1.89
C ALA A 159 -13.27 -13.68 -1.09
N GLN A 160 -12.12 -14.04 -1.66
CA GLN A 160 -11.07 -14.77 -0.95
C GLN A 160 -10.55 -13.97 0.24
N HIS A 161 -10.12 -12.72 0.01
CA HIS A 161 -9.58 -11.85 1.05
C HIS A 161 -10.61 -11.56 2.17
N ASP A 162 -11.88 -11.34 1.83
CA ASP A 162 -12.96 -11.16 2.79
C ASP A 162 -13.24 -12.43 3.60
N GLY A 163 -13.00 -13.60 3.01
CA GLY A 163 -13.01 -14.88 3.72
C GLY A 163 -11.90 -14.95 4.76
N GLU A 164 -10.67 -14.65 4.34
CA GLU A 164 -9.47 -14.61 5.19
C GLU A 164 -9.63 -13.57 6.33
N VAL A 165 -10.09 -12.36 6.03
CA VAL A 165 -10.34 -11.33 7.07
C VAL A 165 -11.44 -11.77 8.04
N ARG A 166 -12.52 -12.41 7.57
CA ARG A 166 -13.55 -12.94 8.48
C ARG A 166 -13.02 -14.06 9.37
N GLU A 167 -12.14 -14.90 8.86
CA GLU A 167 -11.45 -15.92 9.66
C GLU A 167 -10.59 -15.27 10.75
N LEU A 168 -9.83 -14.22 10.41
CA LEU A 168 -9.06 -13.45 11.39
C LEU A 168 -9.96 -12.81 12.46
N LEU A 169 -11.07 -12.18 12.06
CA LEU A 169 -12.02 -11.58 12.99
C LEU A 169 -12.66 -12.63 13.92
N ALA A 170 -12.99 -13.81 13.40
CA ALA A 170 -13.52 -14.91 14.20
C ALA A 170 -12.49 -15.42 15.22
N ALA A 171 -11.23 -15.54 14.82
CA ALA A 171 -10.13 -15.87 15.73
C ALA A 171 -9.90 -14.77 16.78
N GLY A 172 -10.15 -13.52 16.44
CA GLY A 172 -10.09 -12.39 17.35
C GLY A 172 -11.10 -12.42 18.50
N ALA A 173 -12.07 -13.34 18.49
CA ALA A 173 -13.05 -13.49 19.57
C ALA A 173 -12.43 -13.90 20.93
N VAL A 174 -11.18 -14.39 20.93
CA VAL A 174 -10.42 -14.69 22.15
C VAL A 174 -9.80 -13.44 22.80
N LEU A 175 -9.83 -12.31 22.10
CA LEU A 175 -9.20 -11.05 22.52
C LEU A 175 -10.21 -10.13 23.20
N THR A 176 -9.68 -9.17 23.96
CA THR A 176 -10.44 -8.19 24.71
C THR A 176 -10.00 -6.76 24.37
N PRO A 177 -10.81 -5.72 24.67
CA PRO A 177 -10.40 -4.33 24.47
C PRO A 177 -9.16 -3.91 25.27
N ASP A 178 -8.84 -4.61 26.37
CA ASP A 178 -7.68 -4.33 27.21
C ASP A 178 -6.37 -4.92 26.64
N ASP A 179 -6.48 -5.76 25.60
CA ASP A 179 -5.34 -6.35 24.93
C ASP A 179 -4.54 -5.35 24.09
N ARG A 180 -3.25 -5.66 23.96
CA ARG A 180 -2.29 -4.86 23.19
C ARG A 180 -1.57 -5.82 22.27
N MET A 181 -1.74 -5.67 20.97
CA MET A 181 -1.24 -6.63 19.99
C MET A 181 -0.17 -6.03 19.12
N LEU A 182 0.95 -6.73 19.02
CA LEU A 182 1.99 -6.47 18.03
C LEU A 182 1.72 -7.26 16.76
N VAL A 183 2.04 -6.70 15.58
CA VAL A 183 1.95 -7.42 14.31
C VAL A 183 3.36 -7.73 13.79
N ALA A 184 3.59 -9.00 13.48
CA ALA A 184 4.80 -9.52 12.88
C ALA A 184 4.46 -10.35 11.63
N ARG A 185 5.48 -10.78 10.88
CA ARG A 185 5.30 -11.59 9.67
C ARG A 185 6.41 -12.62 9.44
N THR A 186 6.08 -13.66 8.67
CA THR A 186 7.02 -14.66 8.15
C THR A 186 7.31 -14.41 6.67
N GLY A 187 8.31 -13.57 6.37
CA GLY A 187 8.77 -13.30 5.00
C GLY A 187 8.16 -12.06 4.33
N LEU A 188 8.80 -11.63 3.24
CA LEU A 188 8.51 -10.42 2.43
C LEU A 188 7.62 -10.69 1.19
N GLY A 189 6.96 -11.84 1.15
CA GLY A 189 6.10 -12.20 0.02
C GLY A 189 4.95 -11.21 -0.18
N TRP A 190 4.58 -10.95 -1.43
CA TRP A 190 3.43 -10.08 -1.78
C TRP A 190 2.11 -10.55 -1.17
N ASP A 191 1.98 -11.86 -1.03
CA ASP A 191 0.89 -12.56 -0.40
C ASP A 191 0.79 -12.28 1.11
N VAL A 192 1.93 -12.16 1.80
CA VAL A 192 1.99 -11.72 3.21
C VAL A 192 1.71 -10.22 3.31
N LEU A 193 2.30 -9.43 2.41
CA LEU A 193 2.15 -7.97 2.41
C LEU A 193 0.69 -7.52 2.19
N LEU A 194 -0.10 -8.29 1.43
CA LEU A 194 -1.53 -8.03 1.23
C LEU A 194 -2.31 -7.98 2.55
N HIS A 195 -1.85 -8.71 3.58
CA HIS A 195 -2.47 -8.77 4.90
C HIS A 195 -1.84 -7.83 5.93
N SER A 196 -0.87 -6.99 5.54
CA SER A 196 -0.19 -6.07 6.47
C SER A 196 -1.14 -5.14 7.23
N HIS A 197 -2.32 -4.86 6.65
CA HIS A 197 -3.35 -4.03 7.28
C HIS A 197 -4.54 -4.81 7.81
N SER A 198 -4.56 -6.14 7.69
CA SER A 198 -5.70 -6.96 8.14
C SER A 198 -5.90 -6.87 9.65
N ALA A 199 -4.83 -6.65 10.42
CA ALA A 199 -4.89 -6.43 11.86
C ALA A 199 -5.77 -5.22 12.24
N ALA A 200 -5.86 -4.19 11.39
CA ALA A 200 -6.70 -3.02 11.67
C ALA A 200 -8.19 -3.36 11.80
N HIS A 201 -8.64 -4.44 11.16
CA HIS A 201 -10.01 -4.94 11.34
C HIS A 201 -10.25 -5.44 12.76
N LEU A 202 -9.26 -6.06 13.41
CA LEU A 202 -9.36 -6.51 14.80
C LEU A 202 -9.46 -5.33 15.77
N ALA A 203 -8.65 -4.28 15.59
CA ALA A 203 -8.79 -3.08 16.41
C ALA A 203 -10.16 -2.42 16.26
N ARG A 204 -10.73 -2.42 15.05
CA ARG A 204 -12.09 -1.90 14.83
C ARG A 204 -13.16 -2.75 15.52
N GLU A 205 -13.06 -4.08 15.44
CA GLU A 205 -14.10 -5.00 15.92
C GLU A 205 -14.03 -5.22 17.43
N VAL A 206 -12.82 -5.38 17.98
CA VAL A 206 -12.58 -5.70 19.39
C VAL A 206 -12.26 -4.45 20.21
N GLY A 207 -11.67 -3.41 19.60
CA GLY A 207 -11.25 -2.20 20.31
C GLY A 207 -9.87 -2.27 20.94
N LEU A 208 -9.08 -3.31 20.63
CA LEU A 208 -7.74 -3.52 21.20
C LEU A 208 -6.69 -2.56 20.60
N PHE A 209 -5.60 -2.32 21.32
CA PHE A 209 -4.52 -1.45 20.83
C PHE A 209 -3.63 -2.19 19.82
N ILE A 210 -3.51 -1.64 18.61
CA ILE A 210 -2.61 -2.14 17.55
C ILE A 210 -1.74 -0.97 17.05
N PRO A 211 -0.42 -0.99 17.29
CA PRO A 211 0.46 0.12 16.97
C PRO A 211 0.59 0.33 15.45
N ASP A 212 0.39 -0.70 14.62
CA ASP A 212 0.45 -0.63 13.15
C ASP A 212 -0.58 0.33 12.52
N ILE A 213 -1.65 0.66 13.25
CA ILE A 213 -2.65 1.65 12.82
C ILE A 213 -2.09 3.07 12.98
N PHE A 214 -1.14 3.26 13.90
CA PHE A 214 -0.47 4.52 14.22
C PHE A 214 0.96 4.54 13.64
N SER A 215 1.12 3.95 12.47
CA SER A 215 2.41 3.74 11.80
C SER A 215 2.94 4.95 11.04
N GLY A 216 2.40 6.15 11.27
CA GLY A 216 2.68 7.39 10.54
C GLY A 216 2.34 7.38 9.02
N GLY A 217 1.95 6.24 8.46
CA GLY A 217 1.34 6.13 7.13
C GLY A 217 -0.17 6.45 7.14
N ASN A 218 -0.80 6.36 8.31
CA ASN A 218 -2.19 6.73 8.54
C ASN A 218 -2.27 8.11 9.20
N ALA A 219 -3.37 8.83 8.98
CA ALA A 219 -3.63 10.13 9.62
C ALA A 219 -4.13 9.98 11.07
N LEU A 220 -3.66 8.96 11.79
CA LEU A 220 -4.06 8.61 13.14
C LEU A 220 -2.83 8.62 14.04
N THR A 221 -2.98 9.21 15.22
CA THR A 221 -1.92 9.33 16.23
C THR A 221 -2.36 8.66 17.53
N ALA A 222 -1.45 7.93 18.17
CA ALA A 222 -1.73 7.31 19.46
C ALA A 222 -1.74 8.37 20.57
N THR A 223 -2.68 8.28 21.51
CA THR A 223 -2.82 9.26 22.61
C THR A 223 -2.75 8.60 23.98
N GLY A 224 -2.62 9.42 25.03
CA GLY A 224 -2.59 8.95 26.42
C GLY A 224 -1.41 8.01 26.70
N ALA A 225 -1.69 6.87 27.33
CA ALA A 225 -0.68 5.87 27.69
C ALA A 225 0.02 5.24 26.46
N TYR A 226 -0.55 5.38 25.27
CA TYR A 226 -0.03 4.79 24.03
C TYR A 226 0.76 5.78 23.18
N ALA A 227 0.80 7.07 23.53
CA ALA A 227 1.46 8.09 22.71
C ALA A 227 2.96 7.81 22.48
N ALA A 228 3.62 7.17 23.44
CA ALA A 228 5.02 6.76 23.30
C ALA A 228 5.25 5.67 22.23
N ARG A 229 4.18 4.99 21.78
CA ARG A 229 4.17 3.95 20.75
C ARG A 229 3.86 4.47 19.36
N ASP A 230 3.50 5.74 19.24
CA ASP A 230 3.38 6.36 17.92
C ASP A 230 4.77 6.46 17.29
N ALA A 231 4.96 5.69 16.23
CA ALA A 231 6.21 5.56 15.52
C ALA A 231 5.89 5.28 14.06
N PHE A 232 6.65 5.89 13.15
CA PHE A 232 6.55 5.49 11.75
C PHE A 232 6.93 3.98 11.68
N GLN A 233 6.08 3.13 11.12
CA GLN A 233 6.37 1.71 10.90
C GLN A 233 5.38 1.14 9.89
N PRO A 234 5.58 1.38 8.59
CA PRO A 234 4.55 1.12 7.59
C PRO A 234 4.26 -0.36 7.33
N TYR A 235 5.07 -1.28 7.88
CA TYR A 235 4.92 -2.73 7.68
C TYR A 235 5.28 -3.52 8.95
N PRO A 236 4.61 -4.66 9.20
CA PRO A 236 5.00 -5.60 10.25
C PRO A 236 6.47 -6.02 10.17
N LEU A 237 7.10 -6.23 11.33
CA LEU A 237 8.46 -6.75 11.41
C LEU A 237 8.54 -8.23 11.02
N GLU A 238 9.66 -8.64 10.43
CA GLU A 238 10.00 -10.05 10.33
C GLU A 238 10.12 -10.66 11.73
N VAL A 239 9.48 -11.80 11.94
CA VAL A 239 9.45 -12.46 13.25
C VAL A 239 10.85 -12.81 13.77
N ALA A 240 11.76 -13.21 12.88
CA ALA A 240 13.15 -13.47 13.24
C ALA A 240 13.88 -12.24 13.79
N ARG A 241 13.52 -11.05 13.30
CA ARG A 241 14.06 -9.78 13.81
C ARG A 241 13.44 -9.41 15.14
N LEU A 242 12.14 -9.67 15.32
CA LEU A 242 11.44 -9.44 16.57
C LEU A 242 12.07 -10.25 17.73
N ILE A 243 12.37 -11.53 17.47
CA ILE A 243 13.04 -12.43 18.44
C ILE A 243 14.48 -11.97 18.71
N ALA A 244 15.27 -11.74 17.66
CA ALA A 244 16.68 -11.35 17.82
C ALA A 244 16.85 -10.03 18.61
N GLU A 245 15.92 -9.08 18.48
CA GLU A 245 15.95 -7.84 19.24
C GLU A 245 15.51 -8.02 20.71
N ALA A 246 14.71 -9.05 21.03
CA ALA A 246 14.37 -9.40 22.42
C ALA A 246 15.56 -10.00 23.18
N GLU A 247 16.39 -10.82 22.51
CA GLU A 247 17.51 -11.53 23.14
C GLU A 247 18.75 -10.63 23.37
N ALA A 248 18.93 -9.58 22.58
CA ALA A 248 20.06 -8.67 22.69
C ALA A 248 19.67 -7.22 22.31
N PRO A 249 19.15 -6.42 23.26
CA PRO A 249 18.87 -5.01 23.04
C PRO A 249 20.16 -4.34 22.55
N ARG A 250 20.13 -3.78 21.33
CA ARG A 250 21.32 -3.22 20.69
C ARG A 250 21.96 -2.16 21.59
N ARG A 251 23.28 -2.30 21.79
CA ARG A 251 24.12 -1.30 22.45
C ARG A 251 24.26 -0.08 21.52
N ASP A 252 24.13 1.10 22.13
CA ASP A 252 24.19 2.43 21.54
C ASP A 252 25.12 2.57 20.32
N GLY A 253 24.61 3.07 19.18
CA GLY A 253 25.47 3.68 18.16
C GLY A 253 25.10 3.55 16.68
N GLN A 254 24.05 2.83 16.27
CA GLN A 254 23.65 2.78 14.85
C GLN A 254 22.31 3.49 14.60
N ASP A 255 22.41 4.74 14.15
CA ASP A 255 21.40 5.80 14.21
C ASP A 255 20.30 5.77 13.12
N VAL A 256 20.09 4.66 12.39
CA VAL A 256 19.26 4.73 11.17
C VAL A 256 17.77 4.46 11.41
N MET A 257 17.37 3.85 12.53
CA MET A 257 15.97 3.46 12.79
C MET A 257 15.49 3.68 14.23
N ARG A 258 16.11 4.60 15.00
CA ARG A 258 15.73 4.90 16.40
C ARG A 258 14.24 5.23 16.61
N TRP A 259 13.55 5.76 15.60
CA TRP A 259 12.12 6.03 15.66
C TRP A 259 11.28 4.74 15.59
N GLN A 260 11.73 3.73 14.86
CA GLN A 260 11.07 2.43 14.79
C GLN A 260 11.23 1.62 16.08
N GLU A 261 12.35 1.80 16.81
CA GLU A 261 12.65 1.08 18.04
C GLU A 261 11.59 1.30 19.14
N ARG A 262 10.96 2.48 19.20
CA ARG A 262 9.87 2.75 20.17
C ARG A 262 8.66 1.84 20.01
N TYR A 263 8.46 1.31 18.80
CA TYR A 263 7.34 0.45 18.48
C TYR A 263 7.48 -0.94 19.12
N TRP A 264 8.70 -1.49 19.22
CA TRP A 264 8.94 -2.89 19.61
C TRP A 264 10.04 -3.13 20.65
N ALA A 265 10.75 -2.11 21.15
CA ALA A 265 11.92 -2.30 22.01
C ALA A 265 11.68 -3.13 23.29
N ASP A 266 10.50 -3.02 23.89
CA ASP A 266 10.07 -3.75 25.09
C ASP A 266 8.81 -4.57 24.80
N TRP A 267 8.71 -5.08 23.56
CA TRP A 267 7.52 -5.77 23.10
C TRP A 267 7.05 -6.92 24.00
N PRO A 268 7.93 -7.78 24.58
CA PRO A 268 7.46 -8.89 25.41
C PRO A 268 6.79 -8.41 26.70
N ALA A 269 7.16 -7.23 27.20
CA ALA A 269 6.60 -6.66 28.43
C ALA A 269 5.36 -5.81 28.16
N PHE A 270 5.30 -5.14 27.01
CA PHE A 270 4.22 -4.21 26.71
C PHE A 270 3.02 -4.89 26.05
N TYR A 271 3.22 -5.69 25.00
CA TYR A 271 2.12 -6.31 24.27
C TYR A 271 1.67 -7.59 24.99
N THR A 272 0.36 -7.84 25.00
CA THR A 272 -0.22 -9.10 25.52
C THR A 272 -0.25 -10.18 24.45
N HIS A 273 -0.28 -9.79 23.17
CA HIS A 273 -0.35 -10.71 22.05
C HIS A 273 0.59 -10.32 20.90
N VAL A 274 1.00 -11.32 20.12
CA VAL A 274 1.65 -11.13 18.82
C VAL A 274 0.82 -11.82 17.75
N LEU A 275 0.34 -11.05 16.78
CA LEU A 275 -0.23 -11.58 15.54
C LEU A 275 0.89 -11.76 14.53
N VAL A 276 1.16 -13.00 14.14
CA VAL A 276 2.12 -13.32 13.08
C VAL A 276 1.37 -13.60 11.79
N LEU A 277 1.69 -12.85 10.74
CA LEU A 277 1.15 -13.01 9.40
C LEU A 277 2.05 -13.92 8.54
N GLY A 278 1.44 -14.84 7.83
CA GLY A 278 2.08 -15.76 6.89
C GLY A 278 1.45 -15.70 5.51
N ALA A 279 1.91 -16.61 4.65
CA ALA A 279 1.36 -16.78 3.31
C ALA A 279 -0.01 -17.48 3.38
N PRO A 280 -1.04 -17.02 2.66
CA PRO A 280 -2.34 -17.68 2.64
C PRO A 280 -2.26 -19.16 2.22
N GLY A 281 -3.00 -20.00 2.94
CA GLY A 281 -3.00 -21.44 2.78
C GLY A 281 -1.75 -22.14 3.32
N ARG A 282 -0.88 -21.42 4.01
CA ARG A 282 0.30 -21.97 4.70
C ARG A 282 0.22 -21.57 6.17
N PRO A 283 -0.04 -22.52 7.07
CA PRO A 283 -0.02 -22.25 8.50
C PRO A 283 1.31 -21.62 8.88
N VAL A 284 1.24 -20.57 9.71
CA VAL A 284 2.43 -20.01 10.34
C VAL A 284 3.06 -21.12 11.19
N PRO A 285 4.37 -21.39 11.05
CA PRO A 285 5.03 -22.38 11.89
C PRO A 285 4.90 -21.97 13.36
N ASP A 286 4.87 -22.93 14.27
CA ASP A 286 4.93 -22.64 15.69
C ASP A 286 6.25 -21.94 16.02
N ILE A 287 6.18 -20.88 16.84
CA ILE A 287 7.31 -20.03 17.22
C ILE A 287 7.29 -19.94 18.75
N PRO A 288 7.87 -20.94 19.45
CA PRO A 288 7.79 -21.05 20.90
C PRO A 288 8.33 -19.81 21.64
N GLU A 289 9.24 -19.07 21.02
CA GLU A 289 9.81 -17.82 21.55
C GLU A 289 8.77 -16.69 21.68
N LEU A 290 7.62 -16.81 21.03
CA LEU A 290 6.50 -15.86 21.15
C LEU A 290 5.45 -16.26 22.19
N GLY A 291 5.50 -17.50 22.68
CA GLY A 291 4.59 -18.05 23.67
C GLY A 291 3.55 -19.04 23.12
N GLU A 292 2.45 -19.25 23.86
CA GLU A 292 1.40 -20.18 23.47
C GLU A 292 0.53 -19.63 22.34
N VAL A 293 0.20 -20.50 21.38
CA VAL A 293 -0.71 -20.16 20.29
C VAL A 293 -2.16 -20.19 20.77
N VAL A 294 -2.82 -19.04 20.81
CA VAL A 294 -4.22 -18.91 21.23
C VAL A 294 -5.21 -19.02 20.07
N ALA A 295 -4.77 -18.72 18.84
CA ALA A 295 -5.58 -18.92 17.64
C ALA A 295 -4.71 -19.09 16.38
N ILE A 296 -5.20 -19.90 15.43
CA ILE A 296 -4.54 -20.14 14.13
C ILE A 296 -5.58 -19.99 13.04
N GLY A 297 -5.19 -19.39 11.91
CA GLY A 297 -5.98 -19.38 10.68
C GLY A 297 -5.14 -19.67 9.44
N SER A 298 -5.76 -19.50 8.28
CA SER A 298 -5.18 -19.84 6.98
C SER A 298 -3.95 -19.03 6.58
N PHE A 299 -3.73 -17.87 7.19
CA PHE A 299 -2.60 -16.99 6.92
C PHE A 299 -2.01 -16.34 8.19
N PHE A 300 -2.42 -16.77 9.39
CA PHE A 300 -1.95 -16.13 10.62
C PHE A 300 -1.91 -17.09 11.81
N ALA A 301 -1.18 -16.68 12.84
CA ALA A 301 -1.28 -17.22 14.19
C ALA A 301 -1.23 -16.08 15.22
N ILE A 302 -1.98 -16.22 16.31
CA ILE A 302 -1.98 -15.29 17.45
C ILE A 302 -1.32 -16.00 18.61
N TYR A 303 -0.30 -15.36 19.18
CA TYR A 303 0.47 -15.83 20.31
C TYR A 303 0.19 -14.98 21.55
N GLU A 304 0.14 -15.59 22.72
CA GLU A 304 0.16 -14.89 24.01
C GLU A 304 1.61 -14.65 24.46
N THR A 305 1.99 -13.40 24.74
CA THR A 305 3.36 -13.05 25.12
C THR A 305 3.75 -13.48 26.54
N GLY A 306 2.77 -13.77 27.40
CA GLY A 306 2.92 -14.01 28.82
C GLY A 306 3.59 -15.33 29.21
N SER A 307 3.87 -16.22 28.26
CA SER A 307 4.43 -17.56 28.53
C SER A 307 5.91 -17.71 28.19
N VAL A 308 6.63 -16.64 27.83
CA VAL A 308 8.09 -16.69 27.67
C VAL A 308 8.71 -16.81 29.06
N ALA A 309 8.83 -18.04 29.55
CA ALA A 309 9.51 -18.34 30.80
C ALA A 309 10.97 -17.88 30.68
N ASN A 310 11.36 -16.88 31.48
CA ASN A 310 12.77 -16.60 31.77
C ASN A 310 13.42 -17.79 32.48
#